data_AF-A0A660UC85-F1
#
_entry.id   AF-A0A660UC85-F1
#
_cell.length_a   1.000
_cell.length_b   1.000
_cell.length_c   1.000
_cell.angle_alpha   90.00
_cell.angle_beta   90.00
_cell.angle_gamma   90.00
#
_symmetry.space_group_name_H-M   'P 1'
#
loop_
_entity.id
_entity.type
_entity.pdbx_description
1 polymer ?
#
loop_
_entity_poly.entity_id
_entity_poly.type
_entity_poly.pdbx_seq_one_letter_code
_entity_poly.pdbx_strand_id
1 'polypeptide(L)'
;VVAIYGFNKARTIEEFAEYAEYITTSHNFFCATIDGDIGYWYCGWHPVRPENADPRLPLIGSGEQEWRGFIPFDQLPHSVNPKRGYLINWNNKPAVWWDNCDTPVWGKIFRIHRIQKLIESDELLTVEDMIGIIRDIAYNDQNADYFKPLILKAVEEVKPADPEIEKAVRYLRGWDNHVWDGSVGKTIMDAWLKAVREEIFLDDLGDFGDMEKFHYYLQPSLILHVLEGDRSGCPVSYDYLNGRGADEVIVAALERAISELKGERGPNMFEWGYKLGRIRLDPLPPLPEANRGTYIQIVELTRPYIHGINILPPGQSENPSSPHYADQRELAGWWLFKPMIYREEDLRREAQD
;
A
#
# COMPACT_ATOMS: atom_id res chain seq x y z
N VAL A 1 -12.57 -13.82 21.06
CA VAL A 1 -12.49 -13.30 22.45
C VAL A 1 -11.25 -13.84 23.17
N VAL A 2 -10.99 -15.16 23.15
CA VAL A 2 -9.81 -15.77 23.79
C VAL A 2 -8.49 -15.17 23.30
N ALA A 3 -8.24 -15.13 21.98
CA ALA A 3 -7.00 -14.61 21.41
C ALA A 3 -6.70 -13.15 21.84
N ILE A 4 -7.64 -12.22 21.62
CA ILE A 4 -7.46 -10.80 21.94
C ILE A 4 -7.29 -10.56 23.43
N TYR A 5 -8.03 -11.28 24.29
CA TYR A 5 -7.81 -11.20 25.74
C TYR A 5 -6.41 -11.69 26.12
N GLY A 6 -5.99 -12.81 25.52
CA GLY A 6 -4.67 -13.39 25.70
C GLY A 6 -3.53 -12.47 25.30
N PHE A 7 -3.64 -11.79 24.14
CA PHE A 7 -2.65 -10.79 23.72
C PHE A 7 -2.45 -9.67 24.75
N ASN A 8 -3.53 -9.23 25.41
CA ASN A 8 -3.45 -8.22 26.46
C ASN A 8 -2.82 -8.73 27.78
N LYS A 9 -2.66 -10.04 27.93
CA LYS A 9 -2.08 -10.69 29.12
C LYS A 9 -0.67 -11.22 28.87
N ALA A 10 -0.33 -11.53 27.63
CA ALA A 10 0.97 -12.06 27.23
C ALA A 10 2.11 -11.17 27.74
N ARG A 11 3.13 -11.81 28.30
CA ARG A 11 4.36 -11.21 28.81
C ARG A 11 5.58 -11.60 28.00
N THR A 12 5.47 -12.63 27.17
CA THR A 12 6.53 -13.09 26.26
C THR A 12 6.00 -13.28 24.85
N ILE A 13 6.92 -13.44 23.89
CA ILE A 13 6.56 -13.77 22.51
C ILE A 13 5.88 -15.13 22.42
N GLU A 14 6.31 -16.09 23.23
CA GLU A 14 5.76 -17.45 23.25
C GLU A 14 4.32 -17.43 23.72
N GLU A 15 4.03 -16.73 24.83
CA GLU A 15 2.65 -16.56 25.30
C GLU A 15 1.79 -15.85 24.24
N PHE A 16 2.34 -14.85 23.55
CA PHE A 16 1.62 -14.19 22.46
C PHE A 16 1.29 -15.17 21.32
N ALA A 17 2.24 -16.01 20.93
CA ALA A 17 2.08 -17.01 19.88
C ALA A 17 1.02 -18.07 20.23
N GLU A 18 0.97 -18.53 21.48
CA GLU A 18 -0.08 -19.45 21.96
C GLU A 18 -1.49 -18.88 21.75
N TYR A 19 -1.67 -17.58 21.99
CA TYR A 19 -2.97 -16.94 21.76
C TYR A 19 -3.24 -16.63 20.29
N ALA A 20 -2.19 -16.45 19.47
CA ALA A 20 -2.32 -16.21 18.05
C ALA A 20 -2.91 -17.42 17.29
N GLU A 21 -2.66 -18.64 17.78
CA GLU A 21 -3.26 -19.88 17.24
C GLU A 21 -4.80 -19.86 17.24
N TYR A 22 -5.42 -19.17 18.21
CA TYR A 22 -6.88 -19.08 18.32
C TYR A 22 -7.52 -18.09 17.35
N ILE A 23 -6.73 -17.40 16.53
CA ILE A 23 -7.24 -16.51 15.49
C ILE A 23 -7.73 -17.35 14.30
N THR A 24 -9.02 -17.25 14.02
CA THR A 24 -9.66 -18.01 12.93
C THR A 24 -9.79 -17.22 11.63
N THR A 25 -9.58 -15.90 11.67
CA THR A 25 -9.72 -14.98 10.54
C THR A 25 -8.35 -14.52 10.02
N SER A 26 -8.24 -14.28 8.71
CA SER A 26 -6.97 -13.91 8.09
C SER A 26 -6.46 -12.55 8.56
N HIS A 27 -5.43 -12.54 9.41
CA HIS A 27 -4.86 -11.32 9.97
C HIS A 27 -3.35 -11.45 10.16
N ASN A 28 -2.67 -10.32 10.06
CA ASN A 28 -1.26 -10.18 10.40
C ASN A 28 -1.16 -9.69 11.85
N PHE A 29 -0.46 -10.42 12.71
CA PHE A 29 -0.18 -10.00 14.07
C PHE A 29 1.31 -9.75 14.26
N PHE A 30 1.62 -8.66 14.97
CA PHE A 30 2.96 -8.27 15.35
C PHE A 30 3.06 -8.20 16.87
N CYS A 31 4.19 -8.62 17.41
CA CYS A 31 4.52 -8.50 18.82
C CYS A 31 5.91 -7.89 18.96
N ALA A 32 6.11 -7.05 19.96
CA ALA A 32 7.41 -6.55 20.38
C ALA A 32 7.48 -6.55 21.91
N THR A 33 8.64 -6.90 22.47
CA THR A 33 8.88 -6.96 23.91
C THR A 33 9.86 -5.87 24.35
N ILE A 34 9.84 -5.54 25.65
CA ILE A 34 10.79 -4.60 26.26
C ILE A 34 12.23 -5.14 26.30
N ASP A 35 12.41 -6.44 26.06
CA ASP A 35 13.72 -7.08 25.96
C ASP A 35 14.29 -7.03 24.53
N GLY A 36 13.53 -6.44 23.59
CA GLY A 36 13.96 -6.21 22.21
C GLY A 36 13.54 -7.29 21.23
N ASP A 37 12.77 -8.30 21.67
CA ASP A 37 12.27 -9.32 20.76
C ASP A 37 11.14 -8.78 19.90
N ILE A 38 11.09 -9.22 18.64
CA ILE A 38 10.00 -8.93 17.71
C ILE A 38 9.50 -10.22 17.04
N GLY A 39 8.19 -10.29 16.83
CA GLY A 39 7.52 -11.44 16.23
C GLY A 39 6.41 -11.06 15.26
N TYR A 40 6.21 -11.90 14.25
CA TYR A 40 5.16 -11.79 13.25
C TYR A 40 4.50 -13.15 13.02
N TRP A 41 3.16 -13.16 12.92
CA TRP A 41 2.37 -14.34 12.54
C TRP A 41 1.27 -13.96 11.54
N TYR A 42 1.22 -14.67 10.43
CA TYR A 42 0.08 -14.68 9.52
C TYR A 42 -0.94 -15.70 10.02
N CYS A 43 -1.99 -15.22 10.68
CA CYS A 43 -2.95 -16.05 11.37
C CYS A 43 -4.23 -16.27 10.52
N GLY A 44 -5.00 -17.29 10.88
CA GLY A 44 -6.29 -17.60 10.27
C GLY A 44 -6.44 -19.09 9.95
N TRP A 45 -7.68 -19.50 9.70
CA TRP A 45 -7.98 -20.88 9.30
C TRP A 45 -7.95 -21.01 7.78
N HIS A 46 -6.78 -21.37 7.26
CA HIS A 46 -6.56 -21.56 5.83
C HIS A 46 -6.85 -23.02 5.45
N PRO A 47 -7.80 -23.28 4.52
CA PRO A 47 -8.20 -24.63 4.19
C PRO A 47 -7.12 -25.36 3.38
N VAL A 48 -6.93 -26.64 3.68
CA VAL A 48 -6.16 -27.55 2.83
C VAL A 48 -7.06 -27.97 1.67
N ARG A 49 -6.79 -27.43 0.48
CA ARG A 49 -7.53 -27.77 -0.74
C ARG A 49 -6.94 -29.03 -1.39
N PRO A 50 -7.75 -29.83 -2.09
CA PRO A 50 -7.24 -30.98 -2.82
C PRO A 50 -6.45 -30.54 -4.05
N GLU A 51 -5.48 -31.35 -4.49
CA GLU A 51 -4.57 -31.02 -5.60
C GLU A 51 -5.27 -30.75 -6.94
N ASN A 52 -6.47 -31.32 -7.13
CA ASN A 52 -7.29 -31.11 -8.32
C ASN A 52 -8.14 -29.84 -8.27
N ALA A 53 -7.99 -28.98 -7.25
CA ALA A 53 -8.71 -27.73 -7.10
C ALA A 53 -7.80 -26.52 -7.41
N ASP A 54 -8.26 -25.65 -8.30
CA ASP A 54 -7.63 -24.35 -8.54
C ASP A 54 -8.20 -23.32 -7.54
N PRO A 55 -7.41 -22.78 -6.61
CA PRO A 55 -7.91 -21.84 -5.59
C PRO A 55 -8.38 -20.50 -6.16
N ARG A 56 -8.13 -20.23 -7.45
CA ARG A 56 -8.56 -19.00 -8.14
C ARG A 56 -9.99 -19.09 -8.68
N LEU A 57 -10.60 -20.28 -8.66
CA LEU A 57 -11.91 -20.55 -9.25
C LEU A 57 -12.87 -21.17 -8.22
N PRO A 58 -14.19 -21.09 -8.44
CA PRO A 58 -15.16 -21.83 -7.64
C PRO A 58 -14.85 -23.33 -7.63
N LEU A 59 -14.99 -23.96 -6.47
CA LEU A 59 -14.83 -25.41 -6.31
C LEU A 59 -16.07 -26.16 -6.81
N ILE A 60 -15.87 -27.36 -7.34
CA ILE A 60 -16.89 -28.30 -7.77
C ILE A 60 -17.56 -28.90 -6.52
N GLY A 61 -18.84 -28.57 -6.32
CA GLY A 61 -19.65 -29.02 -5.17
C GLY A 61 -20.19 -30.45 -5.27
N SER A 62 -19.52 -31.36 -5.98
CA SER A 62 -19.89 -32.79 -6.06
C SER A 62 -19.39 -33.62 -4.87
N GLY A 63 -18.59 -33.02 -3.99
CA GLY A 63 -17.87 -33.71 -2.91
C GLY A 63 -16.41 -34.03 -3.25
N GLU A 64 -15.99 -33.95 -4.52
CA GLU A 64 -14.62 -34.29 -4.95
C GLU A 64 -13.58 -33.22 -4.62
N GLN A 65 -14.02 -31.96 -4.43
CA GLN A 65 -13.15 -30.82 -4.14
C GLN A 65 -13.34 -30.26 -2.72
N GLU A 66 -13.88 -31.06 -1.79
CA GLU A 66 -14.04 -30.67 -0.38
C GLU A 66 -12.69 -30.39 0.30
N TRP A 67 -12.71 -29.48 1.28
CA TRP A 67 -11.53 -29.16 2.08
C TRP A 67 -11.12 -30.34 2.97
N ARG A 68 -9.81 -30.53 3.12
CA ARG A 68 -9.20 -31.62 3.90
C ARG A 68 -8.71 -31.11 5.26
N GLY A 69 -9.53 -30.31 5.93
CA GLY A 69 -9.16 -29.59 7.15
C GLY A 69 -8.45 -28.27 6.88
N PHE A 70 -7.65 -27.83 7.86
CA PHE A 70 -6.95 -26.55 7.83
C PHE A 70 -5.45 -26.74 8.00
N ILE A 71 -4.66 -25.83 7.42
CA ILE A 71 -3.22 -25.80 7.58
C ILE A 71 -2.91 -25.60 9.08
N PRO A 72 -2.08 -26.47 9.69
CA PRO A 72 -1.66 -26.30 11.09
C PRO A 72 -0.99 -24.95 11.35
N PHE A 73 -1.20 -24.36 12.52
CA PHE A 73 -0.72 -23.01 12.86
C PHE A 73 0.82 -22.89 12.76
N ASP A 74 1.55 -23.92 13.16
CA ASP A 74 3.02 -23.98 13.08
C ASP A 74 3.56 -24.03 11.64
N GLN A 75 2.71 -24.33 10.65
CA GLN A 75 3.02 -24.29 9.23
C GLN A 75 2.62 -22.98 8.55
N LEU A 76 1.92 -22.07 9.25
CA LEU A 76 1.62 -20.75 8.72
C LEU A 76 2.87 -19.85 8.75
N PRO A 77 2.97 -18.85 7.83
CA PRO A 77 4.05 -17.89 7.84
C PRO A 77 4.19 -17.18 9.19
N HIS A 78 5.36 -17.29 9.79
CA HIS A 78 5.73 -16.57 10.99
C HIS A 78 7.23 -16.26 10.98
N SER A 79 7.64 -15.28 11.79
CA SER A 79 9.04 -14.92 11.96
C SER A 79 9.26 -14.31 13.34
N VAL A 80 10.21 -14.84 14.09
CA VAL A 80 10.65 -14.31 15.38
C VAL A 80 12.11 -13.88 15.24
N ASN A 81 12.42 -12.65 15.68
CA ASN A 81 13.76 -12.06 15.68
C ASN A 81 14.54 -12.26 14.36
N PRO A 82 13.99 -11.82 13.21
CA PRO A 82 14.67 -12.00 11.94
C PRO A 82 16.00 -11.24 11.92
N LYS A 83 17.03 -11.82 11.27
CA LYS A 83 18.38 -11.23 11.20
C LYS A 83 18.43 -9.79 10.66
N ARG A 84 17.44 -9.39 9.85
CA ARG A 84 17.34 -8.03 9.29
C ARG A 84 16.94 -6.96 10.32
N GLY A 85 16.52 -7.36 11.53
CA GLY A 85 16.21 -6.44 12.63
C GLY A 85 14.85 -5.75 12.57
N TYR A 86 14.03 -6.02 11.55
CA TYR A 86 12.70 -5.41 11.42
C TYR A 86 11.67 -6.37 10.82
N LEU A 87 10.40 -6.05 11.08
CA LEU A 87 9.23 -6.67 10.50
C LEU A 87 8.33 -5.56 9.95
N ILE A 88 7.98 -5.64 8.67
CA ILE A 88 7.11 -4.65 8.01
C ILE A 88 6.00 -5.36 7.26
N ASN A 89 4.83 -4.75 7.24
CA ASN A 89 3.73 -5.20 6.43
C ASN A 89 2.87 -4.02 5.99
N TRP A 90 2.43 -4.08 4.75
CA TRP A 90 1.37 -3.22 4.25
C TRP A 90 0.41 -4.02 3.39
N ASN A 91 -0.06 -5.12 3.96
CA ASN A 91 -0.87 -6.17 3.34
C ASN A 91 -0.16 -6.90 2.20
N ASN A 92 1.17 -6.89 2.17
CA ASN A 92 1.97 -7.67 1.23
C ASN A 92 1.95 -9.15 1.58
N LYS A 93 2.42 -9.95 0.62
CA LYS A 93 2.60 -11.39 0.73
C LYS A 93 3.35 -11.75 2.02
N PRO A 94 2.84 -12.69 2.85
CA PRO A 94 3.44 -13.02 4.14
C PRO A 94 4.74 -13.84 4.01
N ALA A 95 4.85 -14.65 2.97
CA ALA A 95 6.06 -15.43 2.65
C ALA A 95 6.15 -15.70 1.14
N VAL A 96 7.36 -15.89 0.61
CA VAL A 96 7.60 -16.12 -0.83
C VAL A 96 6.78 -17.32 -1.37
N TRP A 97 6.64 -18.37 -0.56
CA TRP A 97 5.95 -19.61 -0.91
C TRP A 97 4.44 -19.61 -0.63
N TRP A 98 3.89 -18.57 0.01
CA TRP A 98 2.46 -18.52 0.31
C TRP A 98 1.64 -18.35 -0.98
N ASP A 99 0.46 -18.95 -1.08
CA ASP A 99 -0.33 -18.84 -2.32
C ASP A 99 -1.03 -17.49 -2.45
N ASN A 100 -1.05 -16.94 -3.65
CA ASN A 100 -1.78 -15.73 -3.99
C ASN A 100 -3.16 -16.11 -4.56
N CYS A 101 -4.15 -16.25 -3.67
CA CYS A 101 -5.46 -16.79 -4.04
C CYS A 101 -6.56 -15.74 -4.21
N ASP A 102 -6.31 -14.47 -3.88
CA ASP A 102 -7.33 -13.42 -3.84
C ASP A 102 -6.74 -12.04 -4.20
N THR A 103 -7.60 -11.04 -4.23
CA THR A 103 -7.28 -9.63 -4.36
C THR A 103 -6.97 -8.97 -3.00
N PRO A 104 -6.03 -8.01 -2.91
CA PRO A 104 -5.19 -7.52 -4.00
C PRO A 104 -4.17 -8.58 -4.43
N VAL A 105 -3.93 -8.66 -5.74
CA VAL A 105 -2.90 -9.55 -6.29
C VAL A 105 -1.54 -9.08 -5.76
N TRP A 106 -0.83 -9.95 -5.05
CA TRP A 106 0.56 -9.69 -4.64
C TRP A 106 1.51 -9.75 -5.84
N GLY A 107 1.57 -8.64 -6.59
CA GLY A 107 2.44 -8.47 -7.75
C GLY A 107 3.78 -7.77 -7.44
N LYS A 108 4.55 -7.50 -8.50
CA LYS A 108 5.86 -6.84 -8.43
C LYS A 108 5.78 -5.39 -7.94
N ILE A 109 4.75 -4.66 -8.37
CA ILE A 109 4.45 -3.32 -7.85
C ILE A 109 3.65 -3.48 -6.57
N PHE A 110 4.26 -3.15 -5.44
CA PHE A 110 3.61 -3.24 -4.14
C PHE A 110 4.15 -2.18 -3.16
N ARG A 111 3.24 -1.53 -2.42
CA ARG A 111 3.51 -0.39 -1.54
C ARG A 111 4.52 -0.66 -0.43
N ILE A 112 4.72 -1.92 -0.05
CA ILE A 112 5.69 -2.31 0.97
C ILE A 112 7.12 -1.93 0.57
N HIS A 113 7.44 -1.90 -0.74
CA HIS A 113 8.79 -1.60 -1.21
C HIS A 113 9.24 -0.18 -0.85
N ARG A 114 8.31 0.77 -0.74
CA ARG A 114 8.64 2.13 -0.28
C ARG A 114 9.05 2.13 1.18
N ILE A 115 8.30 1.44 2.05
CA ILE A 115 8.67 1.27 3.46
C ILE A 115 10.06 0.62 3.54
N GLN A 116 10.26 -0.51 2.84
CA GLN A 116 11.55 -1.22 2.83
C GLN A 116 12.70 -0.28 2.48
N LYS A 117 12.59 0.51 1.41
CA LYS A 117 13.62 1.45 0.98
C LYS A 117 13.93 2.53 2.02
N LEU A 118 12.94 2.98 2.78
CA LEU A 118 13.12 4.04 3.78
C LEU A 118 13.72 3.53 5.09
N ILE A 119 13.48 2.26 5.43
CA ILE A 119 13.99 1.66 6.67
C ILE A 119 15.30 0.88 6.49
N GLU A 120 15.66 0.57 5.25
CA GLU A 120 16.90 -0.13 4.92
C GLU A 120 18.08 0.84 5.08
N SER A 121 18.58 0.89 6.32
CA SER A 121 19.70 1.73 6.78
C SER A 121 20.52 0.96 7.81
N ASP A 122 21.81 1.29 7.91
CA ASP A 122 22.67 0.82 9.00
C ASP A 122 22.44 1.60 10.30
N GLU A 123 21.65 2.68 10.26
CA GLU A 123 21.31 3.53 11.40
C GLU A 123 20.02 3.09 12.09
N LEU A 124 19.96 3.26 13.42
CA LEU A 124 18.74 3.04 14.20
C LEU A 124 17.72 4.15 13.91
N LEU A 125 16.46 3.77 13.74
CA LEU A 125 15.36 4.71 13.51
C LEU A 125 14.81 5.25 14.83
N THR A 126 14.60 6.55 14.88
CA THR A 126 13.94 7.25 15.99
C THR A 126 12.41 7.31 15.78
N VAL A 127 11.68 7.74 16.81
CA VAL A 127 10.24 8.02 16.71
C VAL A 127 9.93 9.08 15.64
N GLU A 128 10.79 10.10 15.49
CA GLU A 128 10.63 11.13 14.46
C GLU A 128 10.84 10.56 13.06
N ASP A 129 11.83 9.67 12.87
CA ASP A 129 12.03 8.99 11.59
C ASP A 129 10.80 8.17 11.22
N MET A 130 10.19 7.48 12.19
CA MET A 130 8.94 6.74 11.97
C MET A 130 7.79 7.66 11.54
N ILE A 131 7.65 8.86 12.11
CA ILE A 131 6.66 9.85 11.65
C ILE A 131 6.95 10.26 10.21
N GLY A 132 8.21 10.55 9.89
CA GLY A 132 8.66 10.90 8.54
C GLY A 132 8.35 9.80 7.52
N ILE A 133 8.63 8.55 7.85
CA ILE A 133 8.34 7.38 7.02
C ILE A 133 6.84 7.25 6.78
N ILE A 134 6.02 7.30 7.83
CA ILE A 134 4.56 7.16 7.69
C ILE A 134 3.99 8.29 6.82
N ARG A 135 4.51 9.51 6.96
CA ARG A 135 4.12 10.66 6.14
C ARG A 135 4.52 10.46 4.67
N ASP A 136 5.75 10.03 4.40
CA ASP A 136 6.24 9.79 3.04
C ASP A 136 5.36 8.75 2.32
N ILE A 137 5.18 7.59 2.93
CA ILE A 137 4.41 6.50 2.31
C ILE A 137 2.95 6.87 2.07
N ALA A 138 2.39 7.79 2.88
CA ALA A 138 1.01 8.21 2.74
C ALA A 138 0.73 9.04 1.48
N TYR A 139 1.77 9.63 0.89
CA TYR A 139 1.67 10.42 -0.34
C TYR A 139 2.47 9.82 -1.50
N ASN A 140 3.25 8.77 -1.33
CA ASN A 140 3.99 8.15 -2.43
C ASN A 140 3.06 7.49 -3.45
N ASP A 141 3.30 7.77 -4.74
CA ASP A 141 2.73 7.03 -5.87
C ASP A 141 3.64 5.85 -6.23
N GLN A 142 3.29 4.68 -5.71
CA GLN A 142 4.04 3.45 -5.94
C GLN A 142 4.15 3.05 -7.42
N ASN A 143 3.20 3.44 -8.28
CA ASN A 143 3.27 3.10 -9.71
C ASN A 143 4.36 3.95 -10.38
N ALA A 144 4.46 5.22 -9.99
CA ALA A 144 5.46 6.14 -10.52
C ALA A 144 6.89 5.70 -10.21
N ASP A 145 7.14 5.00 -9.10
CA ASP A 145 8.47 4.45 -8.77
C ASP A 145 8.95 3.42 -9.80
N TYR A 146 8.04 2.72 -10.49
CA TYR A 146 8.35 1.74 -11.54
C TYR A 146 8.24 2.32 -12.95
N PHE A 147 7.16 3.04 -13.23
CA PHE A 147 6.87 3.48 -14.60
C PHE A 147 7.56 4.77 -14.99
N LYS A 148 7.81 5.71 -14.06
CA LYS A 148 8.49 6.96 -14.41
C LYS A 148 9.87 6.70 -15.03
N PRO A 149 10.75 5.86 -14.47
CA PRO A 149 12.03 5.53 -15.12
C PRO A 149 11.87 4.90 -16.49
N LEU A 150 10.85 4.05 -16.70
CA LEU A 150 10.57 3.43 -18.00
C LEU A 150 10.13 4.46 -19.04
N ILE A 151 9.25 5.38 -18.67
CA ILE A 151 8.80 6.48 -19.55
C ILE A 151 9.98 7.37 -19.95
N LEU A 152 10.80 7.79 -18.97
CA LEU A 152 11.96 8.65 -19.23
C LEU A 152 12.95 7.96 -20.17
N LYS A 153 13.23 6.68 -19.95
CA LYS A 153 14.10 5.89 -20.82
C LYS A 153 13.51 5.72 -22.23
N ALA A 154 12.25 5.34 -22.35
CA ALA A 154 11.60 5.10 -23.64
C ALA A 154 11.60 6.37 -24.52
N VAL A 155 11.37 7.55 -23.93
CA VAL A 155 11.45 8.83 -24.65
C VAL A 155 12.88 9.12 -25.12
N GLU A 156 13.91 8.80 -24.32
CA GLU A 156 15.31 8.97 -24.70
C GLU A 156 15.74 8.04 -25.85
N GLU A 157 15.19 6.83 -25.91
CA GLU A 157 15.45 5.85 -26.97
C GLU A 157 14.69 6.18 -28.27
N VAL A 158 13.38 6.40 -28.18
CA VAL A 158 12.50 6.64 -29.34
C VAL A 158 12.72 8.03 -29.95
N LYS A 159 13.03 9.04 -29.12
CA LYS A 159 13.21 10.44 -29.52
C LYS A 159 12.03 10.98 -30.34
N PRO A 160 10.81 10.99 -29.78
CA PRO A 160 9.64 11.53 -30.47
C PRO A 160 9.85 13.00 -30.84
N ALA A 161 9.33 13.39 -32.00
CA ALA A 161 9.51 14.75 -32.53
C ALA A 161 8.57 15.78 -31.88
N ASP A 162 7.55 15.36 -31.13
CA ASP A 162 6.58 16.25 -30.52
C ASP A 162 7.19 17.03 -29.33
N PRO A 163 7.30 18.38 -29.41
CA PRO A 163 7.83 19.19 -28.32
C PRO A 163 6.98 19.15 -27.04
N GLU A 164 5.71 18.73 -27.12
CA GLU A 164 4.88 18.51 -25.93
C GLU A 164 5.38 17.31 -25.11
N ILE A 165 5.94 16.27 -25.75
CA ILE A 165 6.53 15.14 -25.03
C ILE A 165 7.72 15.59 -24.18
N GLU A 166 8.60 16.42 -24.73
CA GLU A 166 9.75 16.96 -23.98
C GLU A 166 9.30 17.82 -22.79
N LYS A 167 8.22 18.59 -22.94
CA LYS A 167 7.61 19.34 -21.82
C LYS A 167 7.07 18.40 -20.74
N ALA A 168 6.32 17.38 -21.11
CA ALA A 168 5.78 16.40 -20.17
C ALA A 168 6.90 15.66 -19.42
N VAL A 169 7.97 15.27 -20.11
CA VAL A 169 9.17 14.66 -19.52
C VAL A 169 9.83 15.57 -18.49
N ARG A 170 9.88 16.89 -18.71
CA ARG A 170 10.39 17.83 -17.70
C ARG A 170 9.53 17.85 -16.43
N TYR A 171 8.20 17.82 -16.55
CA TYR A 171 7.31 17.72 -15.39
C TYR A 171 7.46 16.40 -14.65
N LEU A 172 7.53 15.28 -15.37
CA LEU A 172 7.75 13.97 -14.76
C LEU A 172 9.10 13.91 -14.03
N ARG A 173 10.18 14.39 -14.67
CA ARG A 173 11.53 14.39 -14.08
C ARG A 173 11.61 15.27 -12.82
N GLY A 174 10.94 16.41 -12.81
CA GLY A 174 10.87 17.32 -11.66
C GLY A 174 9.92 16.86 -10.55
N TRP A 175 9.06 15.87 -10.81
CA TRP A 175 8.12 15.35 -9.84
C TRP A 175 8.80 14.30 -8.95
N ASP A 176 8.55 14.42 -7.64
CA ASP A 176 9.11 13.60 -6.56
C ASP A 176 8.33 12.29 -6.32
N ASN A 177 7.41 11.94 -7.23
CA ASN A 177 6.48 10.80 -7.10
C ASN A 177 5.47 10.92 -5.96
N HIS A 178 5.30 12.09 -5.34
CA HIS A 178 4.30 12.28 -4.29
C HIS A 178 3.03 12.97 -4.78
N VAL A 179 1.90 12.55 -4.22
CA VAL A 179 0.57 13.01 -4.57
C VAL A 179 0.26 14.32 -3.84
N TRP A 180 0.67 15.44 -4.44
CA TRP A 180 0.38 16.79 -3.91
C TRP A 180 -0.60 17.57 -4.78
N ASP A 181 -1.36 18.47 -4.14
CA ASP A 181 -2.10 19.52 -4.82
C ASP A 181 -1.16 20.31 -5.75
N GLY A 182 -1.55 20.48 -7.02
CA GLY A 182 -0.77 21.16 -8.05
C GLY A 182 0.25 20.30 -8.80
N SER A 183 0.44 19.02 -8.44
CA SER A 183 1.42 18.15 -9.09
C SER A 183 1.04 17.84 -10.54
N VAL A 184 1.67 18.51 -11.51
CA VAL A 184 1.47 18.22 -12.94
C VAL A 184 2.00 16.83 -13.30
N GLY A 185 3.13 16.42 -12.73
CA GLY A 185 3.71 15.09 -12.95
C GLY A 185 2.77 13.94 -12.54
N LYS A 186 2.03 14.11 -11.43
CA LYS A 186 1.00 13.15 -11.01
C LYS A 186 -0.13 13.03 -12.03
N THR A 187 -0.66 14.16 -12.50
CA THR A 187 -1.72 14.17 -13.52
C THR A 187 -1.28 13.47 -14.81
N ILE A 188 -0.05 13.73 -15.27
CA ILE A 188 0.52 13.07 -16.45
C ILE A 188 0.70 11.57 -16.21
N MET A 189 1.23 11.17 -15.05
CA MET A 189 1.41 9.75 -14.70
C MET A 189 0.08 8.99 -14.69
N ASP A 190 -0.98 9.57 -14.12
CA ASP A 190 -2.31 8.94 -14.10
C ASP A 190 -2.89 8.77 -15.49
N ALA A 191 -2.82 9.82 -16.32
CA ALA A 191 -3.29 9.77 -17.69
C ALA A 191 -2.48 8.76 -18.52
N TRP A 192 -1.16 8.71 -18.31
CA TRP A 192 -0.29 7.72 -18.95
C TRP A 192 -0.64 6.29 -18.52
N LEU A 193 -0.84 6.04 -17.21
CA LEU A 193 -1.16 4.71 -16.71
C LEU A 193 -2.51 4.21 -17.23
N LYS A 194 -3.49 5.10 -17.39
CA LYS A 194 -4.74 4.82 -18.08
C LYS A 194 -4.49 4.49 -19.56
N ALA A 195 -3.78 5.36 -20.27
CA ALA A 195 -3.54 5.22 -21.71
C ALA A 195 -2.75 3.96 -22.06
N VAL A 196 -1.69 3.64 -21.31
CA VAL A 196 -0.84 2.47 -21.57
C VAL A 196 -1.59 1.17 -21.30
N ARG A 197 -2.49 1.15 -20.31
CA ARG A 197 -3.34 -0.02 -20.05
C ARG A 197 -4.28 -0.28 -21.22
N GLU A 198 -4.89 0.77 -21.77
CA GLU A 198 -5.76 0.66 -22.94
C GLU A 198 -4.96 0.28 -24.19
N GLU A 199 -3.78 0.86 -24.38
CA GLU A 199 -2.89 0.59 -25.51
C GLU A 199 -2.39 -0.87 -25.56
N ILE A 200 -2.22 -1.50 -24.39
CA ILE A 200 -1.72 -2.88 -24.29
C ILE A 200 -2.84 -3.92 -24.36
N PHE A 201 -4.04 -3.64 -23.84
CA PHE A 201 -5.02 -4.72 -23.59
C PHE A 201 -6.37 -4.53 -24.26
N LEU A 202 -6.73 -3.32 -24.71
CA LEU A 202 -8.11 -3.03 -25.10
C LEU A 202 -8.54 -3.73 -26.39
N ASP A 203 -7.63 -3.85 -27.35
CA ASP A 203 -7.87 -4.52 -28.64
C ASP A 203 -8.01 -6.05 -28.49
N ASP A 204 -7.29 -6.64 -27.54
CA ASP A 204 -7.33 -8.08 -27.26
C ASP A 204 -8.48 -8.49 -26.34
N LEU A 205 -8.70 -7.75 -25.25
CA LEU A 205 -9.60 -8.15 -24.17
C LEU A 205 -10.97 -7.45 -24.22
N GLY A 206 -11.08 -6.38 -25.00
CA GLY A 206 -12.21 -5.46 -24.93
C GLY A 206 -12.29 -4.74 -23.58
N ASP A 207 -13.42 -4.10 -23.31
CA ASP A 207 -13.66 -3.32 -22.09
C ASP A 207 -14.33 -4.14 -20.97
N PHE A 208 -14.46 -5.45 -21.13
CA PHE A 208 -15.29 -6.30 -20.25
C PHE A 208 -16.75 -5.82 -20.10
N GLY A 209 -17.26 -5.08 -21.09
CA GLY A 209 -18.55 -4.40 -21.07
C GLY A 209 -18.60 -3.14 -20.20
N ASP A 210 -17.48 -2.72 -19.60
CA ASP A 210 -17.36 -1.57 -18.70
C ASP A 210 -15.89 -1.14 -18.49
N MET A 211 -15.52 0.04 -18.99
CA MET A 211 -14.15 0.57 -18.87
C MET A 211 -13.65 0.70 -17.43
N GLU A 212 -14.54 0.92 -16.44
CA GLU A 212 -14.13 0.96 -15.03
C GLU A 212 -13.68 -0.42 -14.55
N LYS A 213 -14.39 -1.48 -14.95
CA LYS A 213 -13.98 -2.86 -14.67
C LYS A 213 -12.69 -3.22 -15.39
N PHE A 214 -12.53 -2.79 -16.64
CA PHE A 214 -11.29 -2.97 -17.39
C PHE A 214 -10.09 -2.37 -16.65
N HIS A 215 -10.20 -1.11 -16.19
CA HIS A 215 -9.14 -0.47 -15.41
C HIS A 215 -8.93 -1.11 -14.04
N TYR A 216 -9.98 -1.65 -13.42
CA TYR A 216 -9.91 -2.31 -12.12
C TYR A 216 -9.26 -3.70 -12.20
N TYR A 217 -9.60 -4.54 -13.17
CA TYR A 217 -9.08 -5.91 -13.24
C TYR A 217 -7.64 -5.97 -13.77
N LEU A 218 -7.25 -5.05 -14.66
CA LEU A 218 -5.91 -5.02 -15.25
C LEU A 218 -4.95 -4.21 -14.36
N GLN A 219 -4.42 -4.92 -13.37
CA GLN A 219 -3.55 -4.35 -12.33
C GLN A 219 -2.19 -3.87 -12.90
N PRO A 220 -1.59 -2.82 -12.33
CA PRO A 220 -0.33 -2.25 -12.82
C PRO A 220 0.84 -3.23 -12.91
N SER A 221 0.92 -4.23 -12.03
CA SER A 221 1.98 -5.24 -12.13
C SER A 221 1.94 -6.03 -13.45
N LEU A 222 0.75 -6.29 -14.01
CA LEU A 222 0.63 -6.97 -15.31
C LEU A 222 1.15 -6.08 -16.44
N ILE A 223 0.82 -4.78 -16.44
CA ILE A 223 1.39 -3.78 -17.37
C ILE A 223 2.91 -3.85 -17.32
N LEU A 224 3.49 -3.82 -16.12
CA LEU A 224 4.94 -3.88 -15.94
C LEU A 224 5.54 -5.18 -16.51
N HIS A 225 4.91 -6.34 -16.26
CA HIS A 225 5.41 -7.61 -16.78
C HIS A 225 5.39 -7.66 -18.31
N VAL A 226 4.34 -7.13 -18.95
CA VAL A 226 4.26 -7.04 -20.42
C VAL A 226 5.38 -6.14 -20.97
N LEU A 227 5.56 -4.95 -20.39
CA LEU A 227 6.58 -3.99 -20.85
C LEU A 227 8.02 -4.46 -20.60
N GLU A 228 8.25 -5.26 -19.56
CA GLU A 228 9.57 -5.83 -19.27
C GLU A 228 9.90 -7.06 -20.13
N GLY A 229 8.88 -7.74 -20.67
CA GLY A 229 9.02 -8.97 -21.44
C GLY A 229 9.73 -10.06 -20.64
N ASP A 230 10.71 -10.73 -21.27
CA ASP A 230 11.50 -11.82 -20.65
C ASP A 230 12.24 -11.39 -19.37
N ARG A 231 12.52 -10.09 -19.19
CA ARG A 231 13.22 -9.58 -17.99
C ARG A 231 12.31 -9.51 -16.76
N SER A 232 11.01 -9.71 -16.93
CA SER A 232 10.05 -9.51 -15.86
C SER A 232 10.11 -10.58 -14.76
N GLY A 233 10.69 -11.74 -15.06
CA GLY A 233 10.68 -12.92 -14.18
C GLY A 233 9.32 -13.64 -14.11
N CYS A 234 8.31 -13.13 -14.83
CA CYS A 234 6.98 -13.72 -14.97
C CYS A 234 6.58 -13.61 -16.46
N PRO A 235 7.04 -14.55 -17.31
CA PRO A 235 6.77 -14.48 -18.75
C PRO A 235 5.27 -14.45 -19.03
N VAL A 236 4.84 -13.50 -19.86
CA VAL A 236 3.47 -13.45 -20.36
C VAL A 236 3.32 -14.45 -21.50
N SER A 237 2.25 -15.25 -21.47
CA SER A 237 2.01 -16.30 -22.48
C SER A 237 1.39 -15.78 -23.78
N TYR A 238 1.05 -14.49 -23.83
CA TYR A 238 0.38 -13.83 -24.93
C TYR A 238 1.11 -12.53 -25.28
N ASP A 239 1.22 -12.23 -26.56
CA ASP A 239 1.84 -11.01 -27.06
C ASP A 239 0.83 -9.85 -27.09
N TYR A 240 0.65 -9.21 -25.94
CA TYR A 240 -0.19 -8.02 -25.80
C TYR A 240 0.39 -6.76 -26.48
N LEU A 241 1.62 -6.83 -27.02
CA LEU A 241 2.20 -5.71 -27.75
C LEU A 241 1.99 -5.82 -29.26
N ASN A 242 1.39 -6.92 -29.74
CA ASN A 242 1.15 -7.18 -31.16
C ASN A 242 2.41 -6.98 -32.03
N GLY A 243 3.55 -7.45 -31.53
CA GLY A 243 4.87 -7.31 -32.17
C GLY A 243 5.52 -5.92 -32.08
N ARG A 244 4.91 -4.94 -31.40
CA ARG A 244 5.51 -3.61 -31.21
C ARG A 244 6.60 -3.61 -30.13
N GLY A 245 7.53 -2.67 -30.24
CA GLY A 245 8.52 -2.45 -29.19
C GLY A 245 7.88 -1.85 -27.93
N ALA A 246 8.29 -2.31 -26.74
CA ALA A 246 7.78 -1.77 -25.48
C ALA A 246 7.99 -0.25 -25.35
N ASP A 247 9.15 0.26 -25.78
CA ASP A 247 9.44 1.70 -25.75
C ASP A 247 8.50 2.50 -26.69
N GLU A 248 8.14 1.94 -27.85
CA GLU A 248 7.18 2.56 -28.78
C GLU A 248 5.78 2.63 -28.17
N VAL A 249 5.35 1.57 -27.48
CA VAL A 249 4.05 1.52 -26.79
C VAL A 249 4.01 2.51 -25.62
N ILE A 250 5.09 2.60 -24.84
CA ILE A 250 5.21 3.56 -23.74
C ILE A 250 5.09 5.01 -24.25
N VAL A 251 5.75 5.33 -25.36
CA VAL A 251 5.72 6.67 -25.96
C VAL A 251 4.37 6.97 -26.59
N ALA A 252 3.77 6.04 -27.32
CA ALA A 252 2.43 6.19 -27.89
C ALA A 252 1.37 6.47 -26.80
N ALA A 253 1.45 5.75 -25.68
CA ALA A 253 0.59 5.99 -24.52
C ALA A 253 0.80 7.39 -23.92
N LEU A 254 2.03 7.91 -23.90
CA LEU A 254 2.33 9.26 -23.42
C LEU A 254 1.78 10.34 -24.36
N GLU A 255 1.92 10.15 -25.68
CA GLU A 255 1.32 11.04 -26.69
C GLU A 255 -0.20 11.10 -26.53
N ARG A 256 -0.85 9.93 -26.37
CA ARG A 256 -2.28 9.84 -26.13
C ARG A 256 -2.69 10.54 -24.83
N ALA A 257 -1.98 10.28 -23.73
CA ALA A 257 -2.26 10.90 -22.43
C ALA A 257 -2.17 12.43 -22.49
N ILE A 258 -1.15 12.98 -23.16
CA ILE A 258 -0.98 14.42 -23.36
C ILE A 258 -2.13 14.99 -24.21
N SER A 259 -2.51 14.29 -25.28
CA SER A 259 -3.62 14.70 -26.14
C SER A 259 -4.95 14.72 -25.39
N GLU A 260 -5.24 13.70 -24.59
CA GLU A 260 -6.45 13.63 -23.74
C GLU A 260 -6.46 14.77 -22.71
N LEU A 261 -5.38 14.94 -21.96
CA LEU A 261 -5.26 16.02 -20.96
C LEU A 261 -5.38 17.41 -21.59
N LYS A 262 -4.84 17.60 -22.80
CA LYS A 262 -4.98 18.85 -23.54
C LYS A 262 -6.43 19.16 -23.91
N GLY A 263 -7.19 18.14 -24.29
CA GLY A 263 -8.63 18.27 -24.56
C GLY A 263 -9.43 18.59 -23.30
N GLU A 264 -9.11 17.95 -22.18
CA GLU A 264 -9.83 18.09 -20.91
C GLU A 264 -9.49 19.37 -20.14
N ARG A 265 -8.22 19.76 -20.14
CA ARG A 265 -7.65 20.79 -19.25
C ARG A 265 -7.04 21.97 -19.98
N GLY A 266 -7.11 21.98 -21.32
CA GLY A 266 -6.58 23.04 -22.16
C GLY A 266 -5.10 22.88 -22.53
N PRO A 267 -4.56 23.79 -23.37
CA PRO A 267 -3.26 23.65 -24.03
C PRO A 267 -2.04 23.79 -23.12
N ASN A 268 -2.24 24.25 -21.88
CA ASN A 268 -1.17 24.68 -21.00
C ASN A 268 -0.91 23.66 -19.90
N MET A 269 0.18 22.88 -20.01
CA MET A 269 0.52 21.85 -19.01
C MET A 269 0.66 22.35 -17.58
N PHE A 270 1.06 23.62 -17.36
CA PHE A 270 1.16 24.18 -16.01
C PHE A 270 -0.21 24.33 -15.32
N GLU A 271 -1.30 24.30 -16.09
CA GLU A 271 -2.68 24.33 -15.57
C GLU A 271 -3.18 22.93 -15.20
N TRP A 272 -2.45 21.87 -15.55
CA TRP A 272 -2.84 20.48 -15.31
C TRP A 272 -2.55 20.00 -13.89
N GLY A 273 -2.47 20.91 -12.92
CA GLY A 273 -2.19 20.58 -11.53
C GLY A 273 -3.17 19.53 -10.98
N TYR A 274 -2.63 18.50 -10.34
CA TYR A 274 -3.43 17.51 -9.62
C TYR A 274 -4.25 18.17 -8.51
N LYS A 275 -5.42 17.60 -8.19
CA LYS A 275 -6.24 18.03 -7.05
C LYS A 275 -6.35 16.87 -6.09
N LEU A 276 -5.75 17.04 -4.91
CA LEU A 276 -5.76 16.05 -3.86
C LEU A 276 -7.18 15.87 -3.33
N GLY A 277 -7.61 14.62 -3.20
CA GLY A 277 -8.89 14.29 -2.63
C GLY A 277 -9.02 14.72 -1.17
N ARG A 278 -10.20 14.44 -0.60
CA ARG A 278 -10.53 14.80 0.77
C ARG A 278 -11.27 13.65 1.44
N ILE A 279 -10.85 13.27 2.65
CA ILE A 279 -11.53 12.28 3.49
C ILE A 279 -12.73 12.98 4.12
N ARG A 280 -13.94 12.50 3.80
CA ARG A 280 -15.18 13.03 4.35
C ARG A 280 -15.32 12.65 5.83
N LEU A 281 -15.70 13.61 6.65
CA LEU A 281 -15.91 13.46 8.10
C LEU A 281 -17.23 14.12 8.52
N ASP A 282 -18.27 14.05 7.68
CA ASP A 282 -19.50 14.81 7.87
C ASP A 282 -20.10 14.60 9.28
N PRO A 283 -20.51 15.68 9.98
CA PRO A 283 -20.63 17.07 9.51
C PRO A 283 -19.34 17.91 9.64
N LEU A 284 -18.20 17.32 10.02
CA LEU A 284 -16.95 18.04 10.21
C LEU A 284 -16.29 18.41 8.86
N PRO A 285 -15.49 19.49 8.82
CA PRO A 285 -14.66 19.78 7.65
C PRO A 285 -13.76 18.59 7.33
N PRO A 286 -13.63 18.22 6.03
CA PRO A 286 -12.88 17.05 5.63
C PRO A 286 -11.37 17.24 5.82
N LEU A 287 -10.62 16.14 5.82
CA LEU A 287 -9.16 16.15 5.86
C LEU A 287 -8.57 15.97 4.46
N PRO A 288 -7.35 16.48 4.18
CA PRO A 288 -6.59 16.07 3.00
C PRO A 288 -6.51 14.54 2.91
N GLU A 289 -6.76 13.99 1.73
CA GLU A 289 -6.57 12.57 1.50
C GLU A 289 -5.10 12.18 1.69
N ALA A 290 -4.90 11.05 2.37
CA ALA A 290 -3.60 10.47 2.64
C ALA A 290 -3.79 8.95 2.78
N ASN A 291 -2.95 8.17 2.10
CA ASN A 291 -3.01 6.71 2.16
C ASN A 291 -2.32 6.21 3.44
N ARG A 292 -3.01 6.36 4.58
CA ARG A 292 -2.46 6.09 5.92
C ARG A 292 -3.43 5.30 6.78
N GLY A 293 -2.95 4.81 7.92
CA GLY A 293 -3.80 4.22 8.94
C GLY A 293 -4.84 5.20 9.49
N THR A 294 -6.06 4.71 9.72
CA THR A 294 -7.14 5.49 10.37
C THR A 294 -6.74 5.92 11.79
N TYR A 295 -6.08 5.02 12.51
CA TYR A 295 -5.40 5.24 13.76
C TYR A 295 -3.91 4.99 13.54
N ILE A 296 -3.07 5.81 14.15
CA ILE A 296 -1.61 5.64 14.06
C ILE A 296 -1.06 5.68 15.48
N GLN A 297 -0.18 4.72 15.76
CA GLN A 297 0.51 4.58 17.03
C GLN A 297 1.98 4.30 16.75
N ILE A 298 2.85 4.95 17.52
CA ILE A 298 4.28 4.66 17.53
C ILE A 298 4.64 4.41 19.00
N VAL A 299 5.24 3.26 19.28
CA VAL A 299 5.66 2.87 20.63
C VAL A 299 7.14 2.51 20.58
N GLU A 300 7.91 3.18 21.42
CA GLU A 300 9.29 2.86 21.71
C GLU A 300 9.33 2.13 23.08
N LEU A 301 9.68 0.84 23.03
CA LEU A 301 9.79 -0.01 24.21
C LEU A 301 11.22 0.06 24.76
N THR A 302 11.49 1.01 25.66
CA THR A 302 12.79 1.10 26.34
C THR A 302 12.68 0.86 27.84
N ARG A 303 13.80 0.57 28.50
CA ARG A 303 13.87 0.48 29.96
C ARG A 303 14.48 1.77 30.53
N PRO A 304 13.93 2.33 31.64
CA PRO A 304 12.72 1.92 32.35
C PRO A 304 11.43 2.54 31.79
N TYR A 305 11.49 3.25 30.65
CA TYR A 305 10.39 4.08 30.14
C TYR A 305 9.83 3.56 28.83
N ILE A 306 8.51 3.41 28.75
CA ILE A 306 7.82 3.22 27.48
C ILE A 306 7.40 4.60 26.98
N HIS A 307 7.85 4.97 25.79
CA HIS A 307 7.36 6.17 25.12
C HIS A 307 6.37 5.76 24.05
N GLY A 308 5.21 6.40 24.03
CA GLY A 308 4.18 6.13 23.03
C GLY A 308 3.52 7.42 22.60
N ILE A 309 3.25 7.52 21.30
CA ILE A 309 2.45 8.59 20.71
C ILE A 309 1.38 7.98 19.82
N ASN A 310 0.25 8.66 19.70
CA ASN A 310 -0.83 8.22 18.83
C ASN A 310 -1.65 9.38 18.29
N ILE A 311 -2.48 9.08 17.30
CA ILE A 311 -3.54 9.97 16.85
C ILE A 311 -4.78 9.16 16.46
N LEU A 312 -5.94 9.57 16.99
CA LEU A 312 -7.25 8.98 16.71
C LEU A 312 -8.23 10.08 16.26
N PRO A 313 -8.21 10.47 14.97
CA PRO A 313 -9.17 11.43 14.45
C PRO A 313 -10.58 10.83 14.32
N PRO A 314 -11.65 11.65 14.42
CA PRO A 314 -11.62 13.09 14.69
C PRO A 314 -11.43 13.42 16.18
N GLY A 315 -11.78 12.52 17.09
CA GLY A 315 -11.72 12.72 18.53
C GLY A 315 -12.10 11.44 19.29
N GLN A 316 -12.05 11.48 20.62
CA GLN A 316 -12.34 10.32 21.47
C GLN A 316 -13.84 10.08 21.67
N SER A 317 -14.67 11.12 21.59
CA SER A 317 -16.10 11.08 21.90
C SER A 317 -16.93 11.12 20.63
N GLU A 318 -17.97 10.29 20.54
CA GLU A 318 -18.94 10.37 19.44
C GLU A 318 -20.03 11.44 19.67
N ASN A 319 -20.15 11.99 20.89
CA ASN A 319 -21.11 13.05 21.20
C ASN A 319 -20.65 14.40 20.61
N PRO A 320 -21.40 15.04 19.68
CA PRO A 320 -21.05 16.32 19.08
C PRO A 320 -20.92 17.49 20.06
N SER A 321 -21.51 17.39 21.25
CA SER A 321 -21.40 18.40 22.31
C SER A 321 -20.16 18.22 23.20
N SER A 322 -19.40 17.13 23.03
CA SER A 322 -18.19 16.87 23.80
C SER A 322 -17.02 17.72 23.29
N PRO A 323 -16.17 18.27 24.17
CA PRO A 323 -14.91 18.89 23.75
C PRO A 323 -14.01 17.89 23.00
N HIS A 324 -14.19 16.59 23.21
CA HIS A 324 -13.42 15.52 22.58
C HIS A 324 -14.08 14.93 21.33
N TYR A 325 -15.05 15.62 20.73
CA TYR A 325 -15.71 15.16 19.49
C TYR A 325 -14.77 15.23 18.27
N ALA A 326 -13.98 16.32 18.17
CA ALA A 326 -13.18 16.62 16.99
C ALA A 326 -11.81 17.24 17.30
N ASP A 327 -11.35 17.16 18.56
CA ASP A 327 -10.12 17.80 19.06
C ASP A 327 -8.82 17.20 18.48
N GLN A 328 -8.89 16.01 17.88
CA GLN A 328 -7.77 15.33 17.23
C GLN A 328 -7.76 15.47 15.70
N ARG A 329 -8.80 16.07 15.11
CA ARG A 329 -8.97 16.19 13.65
C ARG A 329 -7.83 17.02 13.03
N GLU A 330 -7.55 18.21 13.54
CA GLU A 330 -6.47 19.07 13.02
C GLU A 330 -5.11 18.40 13.20
N LEU A 331 -4.83 17.84 14.38
CA LEU A 331 -3.57 17.15 14.66
C LEU A 331 -3.29 16.08 13.59
N ALA A 332 -4.32 15.28 13.27
CA ALA A 332 -4.27 14.32 12.17
C ALA A 332 -3.94 14.97 10.81
N GLY A 333 -4.51 16.11 10.46
CA GLY A 333 -4.22 16.83 9.22
C GLY A 333 -2.78 17.37 9.15
N TRP A 334 -2.19 17.70 10.30
CA TRP A 334 -0.84 18.25 10.41
C TRP A 334 0.25 17.22 10.75
N TRP A 335 -0.09 15.93 10.77
CA TRP A 335 0.83 14.86 11.19
C TRP A 335 1.38 15.06 12.62
N LEU A 336 0.55 15.63 13.49
CA LEU A 336 0.85 15.80 14.91
C LEU A 336 0.22 14.68 15.72
N PHE A 337 0.93 14.26 16.76
CA PHE A 337 0.55 13.16 17.62
C PHE A 337 0.44 13.61 19.07
N LYS A 338 -0.42 12.96 19.83
CA LYS A 338 -0.52 13.15 21.28
C LYS A 338 0.24 12.05 22.03
N PRO A 339 0.77 12.33 23.22
CA PRO A 339 1.38 11.30 24.05
C PRO A 339 0.36 10.23 24.45
N MET A 340 0.83 8.98 24.56
CA MET A 340 0.13 7.89 25.21
C MET A 340 0.52 7.82 26.67
N ILE A 341 -0.48 7.87 27.54
CA ILE A 341 -0.26 7.84 28.97
C ILE A 341 -0.46 6.40 29.45
N TYR A 342 0.59 5.83 30.03
CA TYR A 342 0.58 4.44 30.51
C TYR A 342 0.77 4.35 32.02
N ARG A 343 1.71 5.10 32.59
CA ARG A 343 2.02 5.03 34.03
C ARG A 343 0.96 5.76 34.84
N GLU A 344 0.64 5.21 36.00
CA GLU A 344 -0.34 5.79 36.92
C GLU A 344 0.04 7.22 37.35
N GLU A 345 1.33 7.50 37.55
CA GLU A 345 1.80 8.86 37.91
C GLU A 345 1.56 9.87 36.80
N ASP A 346 1.81 9.49 35.53
CA ASP A 346 1.53 10.35 34.39
C ASP A 346 0.01 10.51 34.20
N LEU A 347 -0.78 9.46 34.42
CA LEU A 347 -2.25 9.54 34.41
C LEU A 347 -2.77 10.51 35.46
N ARG A 348 -2.23 10.48 36.68
CA ARG A 348 -2.63 11.40 37.75
C ARG A 348 -2.24 12.86 37.45
N ARG A 349 -1.13 13.10 36.75
CA ARG A 349 -0.71 14.44 36.35
C ARG A 349 -1.59 15.02 35.24
N GLU A 350 -2.00 14.18 34.31
CA GLU A 350 -2.77 14.58 33.12
C GLU A 350 -4.29 14.47 33.32
N ALA A 351 -4.74 13.87 34.43
CA ALA A 351 -6.15 13.83 34.80
C ALA A 351 -6.66 15.26 34.93
N GLN A 352 -7.50 15.68 33.99
CA GLN A 352 -8.25 16.93 34.08
C GLN A 352 -9.28 16.80 35.21
N ASP A 353 -9.37 17.82 36.07
CA ASP A 353 -10.34 17.92 37.17
C ASP A 353 -11.81 17.77 36.71
#